data_AF-A0A6N6N210-F1
#
_entry.id   AF-A0A6N6N210-F1
#
_cell.length_a   1.000
_cell.length_b   1.000
_cell.length_c   1.000
_cell.angle_alpha   90.00
_cell.angle_beta   90.00
_cell.angle_gamma   90.00
#
_symmetry.space_group_name_H-M   'P 1'
#
loop_
_entity.id
_entity.type
_entity.pdbx_description
1 polymer ?
#
loop_
_entity_poly.entity_id
_entity_poly.type
_entity_poly.pdbx_seq_one_letter_code
_entity_poly.pdbx_strand_id
1 'polypeptide(L)'
;MSENKYYDKSAEDILNELEHELRARDTRTQGEQPVYEMQTRAFPRLQAVAPLELGRDEYHLNEFLVFWDRDFLVNAYGVILGRCPDQAGLGYYLERLRSGGLSRVEVAGRLRYSREGRKRGVTVKGLLRSFAAATVFRIPLLGPVLRLPFYLLPQSPRTRRLDRTVGGAFSNMDHLCGVIAHEGRYLRELHHDQAATISGIEALRAEVGSLQQEVGHLREAVQDKFEQVDVQISEQRSSFEQLGDSVRKDGQALLDEARRSISDQQGAVEQFVEQFRVERQKTLDGIMRQFTDQQSALDEFASSCERRLGKAEQVATLLDRRLQARDFVTSDQFDADAFYRNFEEEFRGSRESVMQRMADYPAVFEPVRTVSQEKPIVDLGCGRGELVEVLRSSGFGVRGVDGNPHMVRTGTDRGLPVMQGDIFEYLENAEPESAAGISLIHVAEHFPFEELTHLLGLCFRVLDKGGVLVLETPNPDNIVMGGAWFYTDFSHVHPLRSCAVSNLLSFLGFDVQKPTLRQPYQDVVGEVDSPSELEKKWFLTGLDYCLVAVKAGQDQ
;
A
#
# COMPACT_ATOMS: atom_id res chain seq x y z
N MET A 1 3.85 28.81 14.94
CA MET A 1 4.62 29.48 13.87
C MET A 1 5.81 28.62 13.50
N SER A 2 5.64 27.74 12.52
CA SER A 2 6.68 27.12 11.69
C SER A 2 5.95 26.23 10.68
N GLU A 3 5.43 26.81 9.61
CA GLU A 3 4.81 26.06 8.52
C GLU A 3 5.80 25.88 7.37
N ASN A 4 5.85 24.62 6.94
CA ASN A 4 6.79 24.00 6.03
C ASN A 4 6.49 24.44 4.59
N LYS A 5 7.37 25.25 3.99
CA LYS A 5 7.13 25.96 2.72
C LYS A 5 7.63 25.20 1.48
N TYR A 6 7.45 23.89 1.43
CA TYR A 6 8.14 23.02 0.45
C TYR A 6 7.25 22.11 -0.41
N TYR A 7 5.95 22.38 -0.53
CA TYR A 7 5.07 21.65 -1.45
C TYR A 7 4.10 22.59 -2.15
N ASP A 8 4.59 23.39 -3.10
CA ASP A 8 3.74 23.99 -4.14
C ASP A 8 4.55 24.53 -5.34
N LYS A 9 5.26 23.65 -6.06
CA LYS A 9 5.82 24.00 -7.38
C LYS A 9 5.31 23.00 -8.41
N SER A 10 4.68 23.50 -9.47
CA SER A 10 4.18 22.68 -10.57
C SER A 10 5.34 22.16 -11.42
N ALA A 11 5.11 21.08 -12.19
CA ALA A 11 6.14 20.52 -13.08
C ALA A 11 6.64 21.53 -14.13
N GLU A 12 5.81 22.51 -14.51
CA GLU A 12 6.19 23.62 -15.40
C GLU A 12 7.17 24.59 -14.73
N ASP A 13 7.06 24.83 -13.43
CA ASP A 13 7.98 25.72 -12.70
C ASP A 13 9.39 25.13 -12.63
N ILE A 14 9.49 23.80 -12.48
CA ILE A 14 10.76 23.08 -12.43
C ILE A 14 11.43 23.06 -13.82
N LEU A 15 10.64 22.88 -14.89
CA LEU A 15 11.14 22.90 -16.27
C LEU A 15 11.66 24.29 -16.67
N ASN A 16 10.96 25.36 -16.28
CA ASN A 16 11.41 26.73 -16.55
C ASN A 16 12.69 27.10 -15.78
N GLU A 17 12.85 26.59 -14.55
CA GLU A 17 14.05 26.81 -13.74
C GLU A 17 15.27 26.06 -14.32
N LEU A 18 15.07 24.87 -14.87
CA LEU A 18 16.09 24.10 -15.59
C LEU A 18 16.49 24.72 -16.94
N GLU A 19 15.53 25.25 -17.72
CA GLU A 19 15.86 25.99 -18.95
C GLU A 19 16.66 27.27 -18.65
N HIS A 20 16.35 27.95 -17.55
CA HIS A 20 17.07 29.15 -17.13
C HIS A 20 18.51 28.82 -16.69
N GLU A 21 18.74 27.70 -15.99
CA GLU A 21 20.10 27.23 -15.65
C GLU A 21 20.91 26.80 -16.88
N LEU A 22 20.27 26.18 -17.88
CA LEU A 22 20.95 25.77 -19.13
C LEU A 22 21.37 26.98 -19.96
N ARG A 23 20.54 28.03 -20.07
CA ARG A 23 20.90 29.30 -20.72
C ARG A 23 22.00 30.06 -19.97
N ALA A 24 22.05 29.93 -18.64
CA ALA A 24 23.12 30.52 -17.82
C ALA A 24 24.47 29.79 -17.97
N ARG A 25 24.48 28.53 -18.42
CA ARG A 25 25.72 27.78 -18.73
C ARG A 25 26.24 28.06 -20.13
N ASP A 26 25.35 28.25 -21.11
CA ASP A 26 25.73 28.54 -22.50
C ASP A 26 26.44 29.90 -22.67
N THR A 27 26.13 30.86 -21.78
CA THR A 27 26.75 32.20 -21.76
C THR A 27 28.17 32.24 -21.17
N ARG A 28 28.63 31.18 -20.48
CA ARG A 28 30.02 31.09 -19.99
C ARG A 28 31.01 30.58 -21.04
N THR A 29 30.53 30.08 -22.18
CA THR A 29 31.35 29.60 -23.30
C THR A 29 31.57 30.62 -24.42
N GLN A 30 31.05 31.85 -24.29
CA GLN A 30 31.22 32.94 -25.25
C GLN A 30 32.08 34.10 -24.72
N GLY A 31 33.29 33.79 -24.22
CA GLY A 31 34.33 34.78 -23.94
C GLY A 31 35.47 34.63 -24.94
N GLU A 32 35.66 35.65 -25.77
CA GLU A 32 36.60 35.76 -26.91
C GLU A 32 38.05 35.32 -26.61
N GLN A 33 38.64 34.52 -27.52
CA GLN A 33 40.08 34.49 -27.75
C GLN A 33 40.39 34.89 -29.20
N PRO A 34 41.47 35.64 -29.46
CA PRO A 34 41.65 36.39 -30.70
C PRO A 34 42.08 35.49 -31.85
N VAL A 35 41.42 35.65 -33.00
CA VAL A 35 41.82 35.06 -34.28
C VAL A 35 43.06 35.80 -34.79
N TYR A 36 44.22 35.14 -34.76
CA TYR A 36 45.40 35.59 -35.50
C TYR A 36 45.33 35.00 -36.92
N GLU A 37 44.94 35.81 -37.90
CA GLU A 37 45.05 35.48 -39.32
C GLU A 37 46.54 35.41 -39.70
N MET A 38 47.09 34.19 -39.72
CA MET A 38 48.45 33.96 -40.17
C MET A 38 48.43 33.79 -41.69
N GLN A 39 48.83 34.83 -42.42
CA GLN A 39 49.11 34.75 -43.85
C GLN A 39 50.21 33.70 -44.09
N THR A 40 49.84 32.48 -44.47
CA THR A 40 50.80 31.44 -44.86
C THR A 40 51.47 31.83 -46.17
N ARG A 41 52.69 32.38 -46.08
CA ARG A 41 53.65 32.34 -47.19
C ARG A 41 53.88 30.87 -47.54
N ALA A 42 53.58 30.51 -48.79
CA ALA A 42 53.75 29.16 -49.30
C ALA A 42 55.23 28.73 -49.20
N PHE A 43 55.50 27.74 -48.36
CA PHE A 43 56.75 26.97 -48.44
C PHE A 43 56.74 26.17 -49.75
N PRO A 44 57.87 26.10 -50.49
CA PRO A 44 57.94 25.28 -51.69
C PRO A 44 57.69 23.81 -51.28
N ARG A 45 56.57 23.24 -51.76
CA ARG A 45 56.25 21.82 -51.57
C ARG A 45 57.42 20.99 -52.07
N LEU A 46 58.04 20.20 -51.20
CA LEU A 46 58.88 19.06 -51.60
C LEU A 46 58.02 18.18 -52.53
N GLN A 47 58.25 18.29 -53.84
CA GLN A 47 57.56 17.45 -54.82
C GLN A 47 57.97 16.00 -54.58
N ALA A 48 57.00 15.17 -54.19
CA ALA A 48 57.17 13.73 -54.23
C ALA A 48 57.58 13.33 -55.66
N VAL A 49 58.68 12.59 -55.79
CA VAL A 49 59.13 12.09 -57.10
C VAL A 49 58.01 11.26 -57.69
N ALA A 50 57.46 11.72 -58.82
CA ALA A 50 56.31 11.08 -59.44
C ALA A 50 56.63 9.62 -59.83
N PRO A 51 55.68 8.68 -59.71
CA PRO A 51 55.85 7.31 -60.18
C PRO A 51 56.26 7.26 -61.66
N LEU A 52 56.98 6.21 -62.05
CA LEU A 52 57.36 6.01 -63.45
C LEU A 52 56.12 5.79 -64.31
N GLU A 53 56.04 6.53 -65.40
CA GLU A 53 54.95 6.38 -66.37
C GLU A 53 54.95 4.98 -66.98
N LEU A 54 53.79 4.34 -66.96
CA LEU A 54 53.58 2.99 -67.47
C LEU A 54 53.31 3.00 -68.98
N GLY A 55 53.76 1.97 -69.69
CA GLY A 55 53.41 1.74 -71.11
C GLY A 55 54.44 2.22 -72.13
N ARG A 56 55.63 2.65 -71.72
CA ARG A 56 56.74 2.89 -72.65
C ARG A 56 57.42 1.56 -72.99
N ASP A 57 57.97 1.45 -74.19
CA ASP A 57 58.69 0.24 -74.60
C ASP A 57 60.14 0.21 -74.10
N GLU A 58 60.66 1.35 -73.66
CA GLU A 58 62.06 1.52 -73.27
C GLU A 58 62.23 2.41 -72.03
N TYR A 59 63.09 2.00 -71.09
CA TYR A 59 63.44 2.72 -69.86
C TYR A 59 64.93 2.61 -69.53
N HIS A 60 65.48 3.53 -68.73
CA HIS A 60 66.87 3.47 -68.27
C HIS A 60 66.99 3.00 -66.81
N LEU A 61 68.03 2.22 -66.48
CA LEU A 61 68.24 1.71 -65.12
C LEU A 61 68.24 2.80 -64.04
N ASN A 62 68.88 3.94 -64.33
CA ASN A 62 68.98 5.05 -63.38
C ASN A 62 67.62 5.62 -62.96
N GLU A 63 66.60 5.53 -63.81
CA GLU A 63 65.24 6.01 -63.49
C GLU A 63 64.63 5.19 -62.34
N PHE A 64 64.94 3.89 -62.28
CA PHE A 64 64.51 3.04 -61.18
C PHE A 64 65.31 3.28 -59.90
N LEU A 65 66.60 3.63 -60.02
CA LEU A 65 67.49 3.80 -58.87
C LEU A 65 67.25 5.07 -58.07
N VAL A 66 66.43 6.00 -58.58
CA VAL A 66 65.93 7.16 -57.81
C VAL A 66 64.98 6.72 -56.70
N PHE A 67 64.24 5.63 -56.92
CA PHE A 67 63.29 5.09 -55.95
C PHE A 67 63.95 4.12 -54.99
N TRP A 68 63.43 4.06 -53.77
CA TRP A 68 63.95 3.20 -52.70
C TRP A 68 62.88 2.23 -52.22
N ASP A 69 63.33 1.08 -51.74
CA ASP A 69 62.55 0.21 -50.89
C ASP A 69 61.21 -0.21 -51.54
N ARG A 70 60.06 0.07 -50.91
CA ARG A 70 58.73 -0.28 -51.43
C ARG A 70 58.41 0.43 -52.74
N ASP A 71 58.76 1.71 -52.88
CA ASP A 71 58.43 2.51 -54.07
C ASP A 71 59.23 2.05 -55.28
N PHE A 72 60.48 1.61 -55.07
CA PHE A 72 61.27 0.94 -56.09
C PHE A 72 60.57 -0.33 -56.60
N LEU A 73 60.04 -1.16 -55.70
CA LEU A 73 59.38 -2.41 -56.07
C LEU A 73 58.07 -2.17 -56.81
N VAL A 74 57.24 -1.24 -56.34
CA VAL A 74 55.96 -0.91 -56.99
C VAL A 74 56.20 -0.40 -58.42
N ASN A 75 57.17 0.50 -58.60
CA ASN A 75 57.53 1.01 -59.93
C ASN A 75 58.17 -0.07 -60.82
N ALA A 76 59.06 -0.90 -60.28
CA ALA A 76 59.69 -1.98 -61.04
C ALA A 76 58.68 -3.04 -61.50
N TYR A 77 57.75 -3.46 -60.63
CA TYR A 77 56.68 -4.40 -60.98
C TYR A 77 55.71 -3.79 -62.00
N GLY A 78 55.29 -2.55 -61.78
CA GLY A 78 54.40 -1.84 -62.70
C GLY A 78 55.01 -1.74 -64.09
N VAL A 79 56.24 -1.25 -64.20
CA VAL A 79 56.89 -1.02 -65.51
C VAL A 79 57.31 -2.33 -66.18
N ILE A 80 57.93 -3.26 -65.45
CA ILE A 80 58.55 -4.45 -66.05
C ILE A 80 57.51 -5.56 -66.27
N LEU A 81 56.56 -5.73 -65.34
CA LEU A 81 55.57 -6.82 -65.38
C LEU A 81 54.16 -6.33 -65.72
N GLY A 82 53.89 -5.02 -65.69
CA GLY A 82 52.58 -4.47 -66.04
C GLY A 82 51.50 -4.67 -64.97
N ARG A 83 51.89 -5.00 -63.74
CA ARG A 83 50.97 -5.23 -62.62
C ARG A 83 51.57 -4.75 -61.31
N CYS A 84 50.72 -4.54 -60.31
CA CYS A 84 51.18 -4.34 -58.94
C CYS A 84 51.77 -5.64 -58.36
N PRO A 85 52.78 -5.54 -57.47
CA PRO A 85 53.28 -6.70 -56.76
C PRO A 85 52.18 -7.28 -55.86
N ASP A 86 52.07 -8.60 -55.83
CA ASP A 86 51.24 -9.31 -54.86
C ASP A 86 51.90 -9.27 -53.46
N GLN A 87 51.13 -9.54 -52.41
CA GLN A 87 51.61 -9.41 -51.02
C GLN A 87 52.83 -10.32 -50.75
N ALA A 88 52.84 -11.53 -51.33
CA ALA A 88 53.93 -12.48 -51.21
C ALA A 88 55.21 -12.02 -51.94
N GLY A 89 55.09 -11.53 -53.18
CA GLY A 89 56.21 -11.04 -53.98
C GLY A 89 56.78 -9.73 -53.46
N LEU A 90 55.91 -8.82 -52.96
CA LEU A 90 56.34 -7.60 -52.31
C LEU A 90 57.14 -7.92 -51.04
N GLY A 91 56.62 -8.80 -50.18
CA GLY A 91 57.31 -9.23 -48.96
C GLY A 91 58.67 -9.86 -49.23
N TYR A 92 58.72 -10.81 -50.17
CA TYR A 92 59.95 -11.54 -50.50
C TYR A 92 61.09 -10.63 -51.00
N TYR A 93 60.81 -9.69 -51.92
CA TYR A 93 61.84 -8.81 -52.45
C TYR A 93 62.18 -7.66 -51.50
N LEU A 94 61.22 -7.15 -50.73
CA LEU A 94 61.46 -6.07 -49.77
C LEU A 94 62.37 -6.52 -48.63
N GLU A 95 62.16 -7.72 -48.10
CA GLU A 95 63.03 -8.31 -47.08
C GLU A 95 64.46 -8.50 -47.58
N ARG A 96 64.63 -9.00 -48.82
CA ARG A 96 65.95 -9.22 -49.41
C ARG A 96 66.68 -7.93 -49.79
N LEU A 97 65.95 -6.86 -50.13
CA LEU A 97 66.53 -5.54 -50.34
C LEU A 97 67.03 -4.94 -49.02
N ARG A 98 66.20 -5.00 -47.97
CA ARG A 98 66.52 -4.43 -46.64
C ARG A 98 67.62 -5.18 -45.91
N SER A 99 67.68 -6.50 -46.05
CA SER A 99 68.77 -7.32 -45.49
C SER A 99 70.07 -7.27 -46.29
N GLY A 100 70.10 -6.57 -47.43
CA GLY A 100 71.26 -6.54 -48.34
C GLY A 100 71.49 -7.85 -49.11
N GLY A 101 70.58 -8.82 -48.98
CA GLY A 101 70.63 -10.09 -49.69
C GLY A 101 70.51 -9.94 -51.21
N LEU A 102 69.85 -8.91 -51.70
CA LEU A 102 69.78 -8.52 -53.11
C LEU A 102 69.90 -6.99 -53.26
N SER A 103 70.55 -6.54 -54.32
CA SER A 103 70.57 -5.13 -54.73
C SER A 103 69.36 -4.78 -55.60
N ARG A 104 69.03 -3.49 -55.68
CA ARG A 104 67.96 -3.00 -56.58
C ARG A 104 68.18 -3.39 -58.04
N VAL A 105 69.43 -3.38 -58.51
CA VAL A 105 69.79 -3.83 -59.88
C VAL A 105 69.51 -5.32 -60.07
N GLU A 106 69.78 -6.15 -59.06
CA GLU A 106 69.50 -7.59 -59.12
C GLU A 106 68.01 -7.91 -59.11
N VAL A 107 67.24 -7.16 -58.31
CA VAL A 107 65.79 -7.32 -58.29
C VAL A 107 65.17 -6.93 -59.63
N ALA A 108 65.53 -5.76 -60.18
CA ALA A 108 65.06 -5.34 -61.50
C ALA A 108 65.45 -6.35 -62.60
N GLY A 109 66.67 -6.89 -62.56
CA GLY A 109 67.12 -7.92 -63.49
C GLY A 109 66.35 -9.24 -63.37
N ARG A 110 66.08 -9.71 -62.15
CA ARG A 110 65.31 -10.93 -61.89
C ARG A 110 63.86 -10.81 -62.37
N LEU A 111 63.24 -9.64 -62.19
CA LEU A 111 61.90 -9.37 -62.72
C LEU A 111 61.92 -9.35 -64.25
N ARG A 112 62.87 -8.60 -64.85
CA ARG A 112 62.95 -8.42 -66.31
C ARG A 112 63.26 -9.69 -67.08
N TYR A 113 64.15 -10.53 -66.55
CA TYR A 113 64.57 -11.79 -67.18
C TYR A 113 63.79 -13.00 -66.64
N SER A 114 62.70 -12.78 -65.92
CA SER A 114 61.74 -13.84 -65.59
C SER A 114 60.96 -14.29 -66.84
N ARG A 115 60.28 -15.44 -66.78
CA ARG A 115 59.38 -15.88 -67.85
C ARG A 115 58.27 -14.86 -68.12
N GLU A 116 57.77 -14.22 -67.07
CA GLU A 116 56.72 -13.19 -67.13
C GLU A 116 57.25 -11.90 -67.78
N GLY A 117 58.36 -11.36 -67.28
CA GLY A 117 58.97 -10.14 -67.83
C GLY A 117 59.47 -10.29 -69.27
N ARG A 118 59.91 -11.49 -69.67
CA ARG A 118 60.26 -11.78 -71.07
C ARG A 118 59.05 -11.77 -72.00
N LYS A 119 57.86 -12.21 -71.55
CA LYS A 119 56.63 -12.14 -72.34
C LYS A 119 56.18 -10.70 -72.57
N ARG A 120 56.43 -9.80 -71.61
CA ARG A 120 56.07 -8.38 -71.71
C ARG A 120 57.02 -7.58 -72.61
N GLY A 121 58.31 -7.93 -72.64
CA GLY A 121 59.24 -7.45 -73.67
C GLY A 121 59.87 -6.07 -73.47
N VAL A 122 59.47 -5.29 -72.45
CA VAL A 122 59.97 -3.91 -72.17
C VAL A 122 61.50 -3.86 -72.11
N THR A 123 62.18 -2.92 -72.76
CA THR A 123 63.66 -2.86 -72.77
C THR A 123 64.18 -1.94 -71.67
N VAL A 124 65.10 -2.41 -70.82
CA VAL A 124 65.76 -1.58 -69.80
C VAL A 124 67.24 -1.38 -70.14
N LYS A 125 67.61 -0.19 -70.62
CA LYS A 125 68.98 0.16 -70.99
C LYS A 125 69.89 0.13 -69.75
N GLY A 126 71.08 -0.46 -69.93
CA GLY A 126 72.08 -0.62 -68.87
C GLY A 126 71.82 -1.77 -67.89
N LEU A 127 70.63 -2.37 -67.88
CA LEU A 127 70.28 -3.43 -66.92
C LEU A 127 71.01 -4.75 -67.19
N LEU A 128 71.14 -5.19 -68.45
CA LEU A 128 71.75 -6.49 -68.77
C LEU A 128 73.19 -6.61 -68.27
N ARG A 129 74.03 -5.61 -68.57
CA ARG A 129 75.44 -5.58 -68.17
C ARG A 129 75.59 -5.46 -66.65
N SER A 130 74.78 -4.60 -66.02
CA SER A 130 74.82 -4.37 -64.57
C SER A 130 74.32 -5.59 -63.78
N PHE A 131 73.29 -6.27 -64.29
CA PHE A 131 72.74 -7.49 -63.73
C PHE A 131 73.72 -8.67 -63.89
N ALA A 132 74.33 -8.83 -65.07
CA ALA A 132 75.33 -9.86 -65.31
C ALA A 132 76.55 -9.68 -64.39
N ALA A 133 77.06 -8.44 -64.27
CA ALA A 133 78.14 -8.12 -63.33
C ALA A 133 77.76 -8.48 -61.88
N ALA A 134 76.60 -8.02 -61.40
CA ALA A 134 76.13 -8.29 -60.04
C ALA A 134 75.93 -9.80 -59.76
N THR A 135 75.53 -10.58 -60.78
CA THR A 135 75.30 -12.02 -60.65
C THR A 135 76.60 -12.83 -60.68
N VAL A 136 77.57 -12.45 -61.52
CA VAL A 136 78.87 -13.15 -61.68
C VAL A 136 79.71 -13.07 -60.40
N PHE A 137 79.66 -11.97 -59.65
CA PHE A 137 80.40 -11.82 -58.39
C PHE A 137 79.88 -12.69 -57.23
N ARG A 138 78.76 -13.42 -57.41
CA ARG A 138 78.17 -14.32 -56.42
C ARG A 138 78.40 -15.81 -56.68
N ILE A 139 79.10 -16.18 -57.75
CA ILE A 139 79.46 -17.58 -58.01
C ILE A 139 80.58 -17.99 -57.03
N PRO A 140 80.36 -19.00 -56.16
CA PRO A 140 81.41 -19.49 -55.27
C PRO A 140 82.60 -20.00 -56.11
N LEU A 141 83.81 -19.59 -55.75
CA LEU A 141 85.11 -19.71 -56.47
C LEU A 141 85.45 -18.66 -57.54
N LEU A 142 84.49 -18.09 -58.28
CA LEU A 142 84.76 -17.10 -59.35
C LEU A 142 84.80 -15.64 -58.86
N GLY A 143 84.03 -15.32 -57.82
CA GLY A 143 83.94 -13.96 -57.25
C GLY A 143 85.28 -13.38 -56.74
N PRO A 144 86.09 -14.12 -55.96
CA PRO A 144 87.38 -13.64 -55.47
C PRO A 144 88.42 -13.40 -56.58
N VAL A 145 88.42 -14.24 -57.62
CA VAL A 145 89.37 -14.17 -58.75
C VAL A 145 89.12 -12.94 -59.62
N LEU A 146 87.85 -12.56 -59.82
CA LEU A 146 87.47 -11.38 -60.61
C LEU A 146 87.65 -10.03 -59.89
N ARG A 147 87.90 -10.03 -58.57
CA ARG A 147 88.21 -8.80 -57.78
C ARG A 147 89.69 -8.43 -57.80
N LEU A 148 90.60 -9.36 -58.09
CA LEU A 148 92.05 -9.12 -58.10
C LEU A 148 92.53 -7.96 -59.01
N PRO A 149 91.96 -7.72 -60.21
CA PRO A 149 92.44 -6.64 -61.09
C PRO A 149 92.22 -5.23 -60.52
N PHE A 150 91.21 -5.05 -59.67
CA PHE A 150 90.91 -3.77 -59.03
C PHE A 150 91.90 -3.39 -57.91
N TYR A 151 92.60 -4.38 -57.34
CA TYR A 151 93.64 -4.16 -56.34
C TYR A 151 95.05 -3.98 -56.92
N LEU A 152 95.26 -4.33 -58.19
CA LEU A 152 96.59 -4.38 -58.82
C LEU A 152 96.84 -3.32 -59.90
N LEU A 153 95.89 -2.39 -60.15
CA LEU A 153 96.07 -1.27 -61.08
C LEU A 153 96.34 0.06 -60.34
N PRO A 154 97.35 0.86 -60.73
CA PRO A 154 97.74 2.08 -60.02
C PRO A 154 96.69 3.20 -60.20
N GLN A 155 96.11 3.65 -59.09
CA GLN A 155 95.12 4.74 -59.04
C GLN A 155 95.79 6.11 -59.26
N SER A 156 95.41 6.82 -60.32
CA SER A 156 95.94 8.15 -60.64
C SER A 156 95.44 9.26 -59.68
N PRO A 157 96.16 10.38 -59.49
CA PRO A 157 95.83 11.43 -58.51
C PRO A 157 94.47 12.13 -58.69
N ARG A 158 93.81 11.94 -59.83
CA ARG A 158 92.49 12.53 -60.14
C ARG A 158 91.33 11.80 -59.45
N THR A 159 91.43 10.51 -59.16
CA THR A 159 90.36 9.73 -58.50
C THR A 159 90.25 10.04 -57.01
N ARG A 160 91.37 10.31 -56.33
CA ARG A 160 91.40 10.66 -54.90
C ARG A 160 90.77 12.02 -54.54
N ARG A 161 90.74 13.00 -55.46
CA ARG A 161 90.01 14.27 -55.24
C ARG A 161 88.51 14.11 -55.45
N LEU A 162 88.09 13.26 -56.40
CA LEU A 162 86.68 13.00 -56.63
C LEU A 162 86.06 12.26 -55.43
N ASP A 163 86.71 11.23 -54.88
CA ASP A 163 86.18 10.46 -53.75
C ASP A 163 85.98 11.29 -52.46
N ARG A 164 86.85 12.27 -52.17
CA ARG A 164 86.68 13.13 -50.97
C ARG A 164 85.58 14.16 -51.12
N THR A 165 85.39 14.69 -52.32
CA THR A 165 84.38 15.73 -52.58
C THR A 165 82.99 15.11 -52.74
N VAL A 166 82.94 13.92 -53.36
CA VAL A 166 81.72 13.13 -53.57
C VAL A 166 81.30 12.40 -52.29
N GLY A 167 82.24 11.81 -51.54
CA GLY A 167 81.95 11.16 -50.25
C GLY A 167 81.41 12.11 -49.18
N GLY A 168 81.95 13.34 -49.10
CA GLY A 168 81.44 14.38 -48.20
C GLY A 168 80.09 14.97 -48.63
N ALA A 169 79.82 15.04 -49.93
CA ALA A 169 78.51 15.43 -50.45
C ALA A 169 77.43 14.37 -50.16
N PHE A 170 77.78 13.07 -50.26
CA PHE A 170 76.87 11.98 -49.93
C PHE A 170 76.59 11.85 -48.44
N SER A 171 77.58 12.05 -47.56
CA SER A 171 77.34 12.00 -46.10
C SER A 171 76.43 13.14 -45.62
N ASN A 172 76.58 14.35 -46.18
CA ASN A 172 75.71 15.47 -45.86
C ASN A 172 74.29 15.27 -46.41
N MET A 173 74.16 14.62 -47.57
CA MET A 173 72.86 14.28 -48.16
C MET A 173 72.15 13.18 -47.34
N ASP A 174 72.87 12.15 -46.88
CA ASP A 174 72.31 11.10 -46.01
C ASP A 174 71.82 11.67 -44.67
N HIS A 175 72.55 12.64 -44.09
CA HIS A 175 72.13 13.29 -42.85
C HIS A 175 70.88 14.17 -43.07
N LEU A 176 70.78 14.87 -44.20
CA LEU A 176 69.59 15.66 -44.54
C LEU A 176 68.37 14.76 -44.83
N CYS A 177 68.57 13.68 -45.57
CA CYS A 177 67.54 12.66 -45.80
C CYS A 177 67.11 11.97 -44.50
N GLY A 178 68.03 11.76 -43.55
CA GLY A 178 67.72 11.24 -42.22
C GLY A 178 66.81 12.17 -41.41
N VAL A 179 67.09 13.47 -41.40
CA VAL A 179 66.27 14.48 -40.72
C VAL A 179 64.89 14.61 -41.39
N ILE A 180 64.83 14.67 -42.72
CA ILE A 180 63.56 14.72 -43.48
C ILE A 180 62.74 13.44 -43.28
N ALA A 181 63.40 12.27 -43.21
CA ALA A 181 62.72 11.02 -42.93
C ALA A 181 62.22 10.94 -41.49
N HIS A 182 62.93 11.55 -40.53
CA HIS A 182 62.49 11.64 -39.13
C HIS A 182 61.27 12.55 -38.98
N GLU A 183 61.32 13.77 -39.50
CA GLU A 183 60.20 14.71 -39.54
C GLU A 183 58.99 14.12 -40.27
N GLY A 184 59.23 13.46 -41.41
CA GLY A 184 58.18 12.76 -42.16
C GLY A 184 57.61 11.53 -41.45
N ARG A 185 58.35 10.90 -40.51
CA ARG A 185 57.78 9.85 -39.65
C ARG A 185 56.88 10.45 -38.58
N TYR A 186 57.34 11.51 -37.92
CA TYR A 186 56.56 12.21 -36.90
C TYR A 186 55.24 12.77 -37.44
N LEU A 187 55.25 13.40 -38.62
CA LEU A 187 54.04 13.88 -39.27
C LEU A 187 53.10 12.73 -39.69
N ARG A 188 53.64 11.58 -40.10
CA ARG A 188 52.82 10.41 -40.44
C ARG A 188 52.21 9.75 -39.21
N GLU A 189 52.92 9.69 -38.09
CA GLU A 189 52.37 9.26 -36.80
C GLU A 189 51.24 10.20 -36.36
N LEU A 190 51.45 11.52 -36.42
CA LEU A 190 50.40 12.49 -36.06
C LEU A 190 49.16 12.37 -36.96
N HIS A 191 49.35 12.18 -38.27
CA HIS A 191 48.25 11.95 -39.21
C HIS A 191 47.57 10.59 -39.00
N HIS A 192 48.32 9.56 -38.61
CA HIS A 192 47.76 8.24 -38.31
C HIS A 192 46.94 8.28 -37.02
N ASP A 193 47.42 8.96 -35.99
CA ASP A 193 46.71 9.18 -34.74
C ASP A 193 45.45 10.03 -34.96
N GLN A 194 45.50 11.06 -35.80
CA GLN A 194 44.32 11.81 -36.23
C GLN A 194 43.32 10.94 -37.00
N ALA A 195 43.79 10.12 -37.94
CA ALA A 195 42.90 9.23 -38.68
C ALA A 195 42.25 8.18 -37.76
N ALA A 196 43.01 7.63 -36.80
CA ALA A 196 42.50 6.69 -35.80
C ALA A 196 41.47 7.34 -34.87
N THR A 197 41.69 8.59 -34.44
CA THR A 197 40.69 9.32 -33.62
C THR A 197 39.45 9.67 -34.42
N ILE A 198 39.57 10.09 -35.68
CA ILE A 198 38.42 10.35 -36.55
C ILE A 198 37.60 9.06 -36.76
N SER A 199 38.24 7.94 -37.10
CA SER A 199 37.56 6.65 -37.21
C SER A 199 36.93 6.19 -35.88
N GLY A 200 37.57 6.47 -34.74
CA GLY A 200 37.00 6.21 -33.42
C GLY A 200 35.74 7.03 -33.15
N ILE A 201 35.73 8.31 -33.53
CA ILE A 201 34.55 9.19 -33.41
C ILE A 201 33.43 8.74 -34.35
N GLU A 202 33.76 8.31 -35.57
CA GLU A 202 32.78 7.77 -36.53
C GLU A 202 32.17 6.46 -36.03
N ALA A 203 32.97 5.58 -35.41
CA ALA A 203 32.48 4.35 -34.78
C ALA A 203 31.56 4.65 -33.59
N LEU A 204 31.94 5.59 -32.71
CA LEU A 204 31.10 6.01 -31.59
C LEU A 204 29.78 6.64 -32.09
N ARG A 205 29.83 7.44 -33.15
CA ARG A 205 28.63 8.04 -33.76
C ARG A 205 27.70 6.96 -34.33
N ALA A 206 28.24 5.92 -34.95
CA ALA A 206 27.45 4.79 -35.43
C ALA A 206 26.81 4.01 -34.27
N GLU A 207 27.53 3.80 -33.17
CA GLU A 207 27.03 3.13 -31.97
C GLU A 207 25.92 3.95 -31.28
N VAL A 208 26.11 5.27 -31.15
CA VAL A 208 25.07 6.18 -30.67
C VAL A 208 23.83 6.14 -31.57
N GLY A 209 24.00 6.10 -32.90
CA GLY A 209 22.90 5.95 -33.84
C GLY A 209 22.13 4.64 -33.67
N SER A 210 22.84 3.53 -33.44
CA SER A 210 22.22 2.22 -33.16
C SER A 210 21.43 2.25 -31.85
N LEU A 211 22.00 2.82 -30.78
CA LEU A 211 21.33 2.94 -29.49
C LEU A 211 20.10 3.85 -29.57
N GLN A 212 20.17 4.95 -30.33
CA GLN A 212 19.02 5.82 -30.57
C GLN A 212 17.89 5.09 -31.29
N GLN A 213 18.21 4.22 -32.25
CA GLN A 213 17.23 3.40 -32.94
C GLN A 213 16.59 2.36 -32.00
N GLU A 214 17.40 1.71 -31.15
CA GLU A 214 16.92 0.73 -30.17
C GLU A 214 16.00 1.38 -29.12
N VAL A 215 16.36 2.58 -28.64
CA VAL A 215 15.50 3.39 -27.76
C VAL A 215 14.19 3.79 -28.47
N GLY A 216 14.26 4.11 -29.77
CA GLY A 216 13.07 4.37 -30.59
C GLY A 216 12.12 3.18 -30.63
N HIS A 217 12.64 1.99 -30.94
CA HIS A 217 11.85 0.75 -30.95
C HIS A 217 11.29 0.39 -29.56
N LEU A 218 12.07 0.58 -28.49
CA LEU A 218 11.58 0.36 -27.13
C LEU A 218 10.43 1.32 -26.79
N ARG A 219 10.53 2.58 -27.20
CA ARG A 219 9.50 3.59 -26.96
C ARG A 219 8.19 3.26 -27.68
N GLU A 220 8.27 2.81 -28.94
CA GLU A 220 7.10 2.33 -29.70
C GLU A 220 6.49 1.09 -29.03
N ALA A 221 7.30 0.10 -28.64
CA ALA A 221 6.80 -1.10 -27.97
C ALA A 221 6.15 -0.81 -26.60
N VAL A 222 6.65 0.18 -25.87
CA VAL A 222 6.04 0.65 -24.62
C VAL A 222 4.72 1.37 -24.89
N GLN A 223 4.65 2.22 -25.92
CA GLN A 223 3.43 2.91 -26.33
C GLN A 223 2.33 1.91 -26.73
N ASP A 224 2.67 0.91 -27.55
CA ASP A 224 1.73 -0.14 -27.96
C ASP A 224 1.19 -0.94 -26.76
N LYS A 225 2.05 -1.21 -25.77
CA LYS A 225 1.63 -1.87 -24.52
C LYS A 225 0.69 -0.99 -23.69
N PHE A 226 0.94 0.31 -23.63
CA PHE A 226 0.02 1.23 -22.94
C PHE A 226 -1.34 1.27 -23.62
N GLU A 227 -1.39 1.34 -24.95
CA GLU A 227 -2.66 1.30 -25.69
C GLU A 227 -3.42 -0.02 -25.47
N GLN A 228 -2.72 -1.16 -25.44
CA GLN A 228 -3.35 -2.45 -25.11
C GLN A 228 -3.93 -2.50 -23.69
N VAL A 229 -3.21 -1.94 -22.72
CA VAL A 229 -3.66 -1.87 -21.32
C VAL A 229 -4.88 -0.95 -21.20
N ASP A 230 -4.89 0.19 -21.90
CA ASP A 230 -6.02 1.12 -21.90
C ASP A 230 -7.28 0.48 -22.50
N VAL A 231 -7.14 -0.29 -23.59
CA VAL A 231 -8.26 -1.07 -24.15
C VAL A 231 -8.79 -2.08 -23.13
N GLN A 232 -7.92 -2.84 -22.47
CA GLN A 232 -8.34 -3.81 -21.45
C GLN A 232 -9.04 -3.16 -20.25
N ILE A 233 -8.54 -2.02 -19.78
CA ILE A 233 -9.16 -1.25 -18.70
C ILE A 233 -10.55 -0.76 -19.13
N SER A 234 -10.71 -0.31 -20.38
CA SER A 234 -12.00 0.14 -20.90
C SER A 234 -13.03 -1.00 -20.99
N GLU A 235 -12.62 -2.19 -21.42
CA GLU A 235 -13.47 -3.38 -21.50
C GLU A 235 -13.92 -3.86 -20.11
N GLN A 236 -12.99 -3.88 -19.14
CA GLN A 236 -13.31 -4.22 -17.75
C GLN A 236 -14.26 -3.21 -17.12
N ARG A 237 -14.05 -1.91 -17.37
CA ARG A 237 -14.94 -0.85 -16.86
C ARG A 237 -16.36 -0.99 -17.42
N SER A 238 -16.50 -1.25 -18.73
CA SER A 238 -17.81 -1.49 -19.35
C SER A 238 -18.50 -2.73 -18.77
N SER A 239 -17.75 -3.81 -18.53
CA SER A 239 -18.27 -5.03 -17.89
C SER A 239 -18.74 -4.76 -16.45
N PHE A 240 -18.01 -3.93 -15.70
CA PHE A 240 -18.36 -3.55 -14.33
C PHE A 240 -19.59 -2.63 -14.27
N GLU A 241 -19.74 -1.73 -15.24
CA GLU A 241 -20.93 -0.89 -15.40
C GLU A 241 -22.17 -1.75 -15.72
N GLN A 242 -22.06 -2.72 -16.63
CA GLN A 242 -23.15 -3.66 -16.92
C GLN A 242 -23.54 -4.52 -15.71
N LEU A 243 -22.55 -4.99 -14.93
CA LEU A 243 -22.81 -5.73 -13.70
C LEU A 243 -23.48 -4.84 -12.65
N GLY A 244 -23.04 -3.58 -12.51
CA GLY A 244 -23.65 -2.61 -11.61
C GLY A 244 -25.10 -2.29 -11.96
N ASP A 245 -25.41 -2.17 -13.25
CA ASP A 245 -26.78 -1.96 -13.74
C ASP A 245 -27.66 -3.20 -13.54
N SER A 246 -27.13 -4.41 -13.73
CA SER A 246 -27.85 -5.66 -13.44
C SER A 246 -28.17 -5.78 -11.95
N VAL A 247 -27.17 -5.57 -11.08
CA VAL A 247 -27.35 -5.62 -9.62
C VAL A 247 -28.34 -4.56 -9.14
N ARG A 248 -28.32 -3.36 -9.74
CA ARG A 248 -29.29 -2.30 -9.41
C ARG A 248 -30.70 -2.68 -9.84
N LYS A 249 -30.87 -3.26 -11.03
CA LYS A 249 -32.17 -3.71 -11.55
C LYS A 249 -32.74 -4.88 -10.75
N ASP A 250 -31.91 -5.87 -10.42
CA ASP A 250 -32.30 -7.03 -9.61
C ASP A 250 -32.58 -6.62 -8.16
N GLY A 251 -31.76 -5.72 -7.60
CA GLY A 251 -32.00 -5.13 -6.28
C GLY A 251 -33.28 -4.31 -6.21
N GLN A 252 -33.60 -3.52 -7.25
CA GLN A 252 -34.88 -2.79 -7.33
C GLN A 252 -36.07 -3.75 -7.47
N ALA A 253 -35.95 -4.82 -8.27
CA ALA A 253 -36.99 -5.83 -8.40
C ALA A 253 -37.28 -6.53 -7.07
N LEU A 254 -36.24 -6.89 -6.31
CA LEU A 254 -36.37 -7.49 -4.98
C LEU A 254 -36.97 -6.51 -3.95
N LEU A 255 -36.60 -5.23 -4.01
CA LEU A 255 -37.20 -4.19 -3.16
C LEU A 255 -38.68 -3.97 -3.48
N ASP A 256 -39.06 -4.00 -4.75
CA ASP A 256 -40.46 -3.89 -5.17
C ASP A 256 -41.28 -5.12 -4.78
N GLU A 257 -40.69 -6.33 -4.87
CA GLU A 257 -41.30 -7.57 -4.40
C GLU A 257 -41.47 -7.57 -2.87
N ALA A 258 -40.44 -7.16 -2.12
CA ALA A 258 -40.52 -7.00 -0.67
C ALA A 258 -41.57 -5.95 -0.26
N ARG A 259 -41.65 -4.82 -0.98
CA ARG A 259 -42.69 -3.80 -0.74
C ARG A 259 -44.09 -4.32 -1.00
N ARG A 260 -44.31 -5.10 -2.07
CA ARG A 260 -45.60 -5.76 -2.32
C ARG A 260 -45.95 -6.75 -1.21
N SER A 261 -44.99 -7.59 -0.81
CA SER A 261 -45.20 -8.56 0.26
C SER A 261 -45.54 -7.90 1.60
N ILE A 262 -44.84 -6.81 1.97
CA ILE A 262 -45.15 -6.01 3.16
C ILE A 262 -46.53 -5.38 3.05
N SER A 263 -46.88 -4.80 1.90
CA SER A 263 -48.21 -4.22 1.67
C SER A 263 -49.34 -5.25 1.79
N ASP A 264 -49.12 -6.47 1.29
CA ASP A 264 -50.10 -7.56 1.38
C ASP A 264 -50.25 -8.05 2.83
N GLN A 265 -49.15 -8.16 3.57
CA GLN A 265 -49.17 -8.49 4.99
C GLN A 265 -49.85 -7.40 5.83
N GLN A 266 -49.60 -6.11 5.54
CA GLN A 266 -50.28 -4.99 6.19
C GLN A 266 -51.80 -5.05 5.94
N GLY A 267 -52.23 -5.30 4.70
CA GLY A 267 -53.64 -5.47 4.38
C GLY A 267 -54.29 -6.65 5.10
N ALA A 268 -53.58 -7.77 5.26
CA ALA A 268 -54.06 -8.93 6.02
C ALA A 268 -54.20 -8.62 7.52
N VAL A 269 -53.27 -7.87 8.10
CA VAL A 269 -53.34 -7.43 9.51
C VAL A 269 -54.48 -6.44 9.71
N GLU A 270 -54.68 -5.48 8.80
CA GLU A 270 -55.81 -4.55 8.87
C GLU A 270 -57.17 -5.26 8.81
N GLN A 271 -57.31 -6.25 7.91
CA GLN A 271 -58.52 -7.07 7.84
C GLN A 271 -58.75 -7.87 9.12
N PHE A 272 -57.69 -8.45 9.69
CA PHE A 272 -57.77 -9.18 10.96
C PHE A 272 -58.17 -8.27 12.12
N VAL A 273 -57.59 -7.08 12.22
CA VAL A 273 -57.94 -6.08 13.24
C VAL A 273 -59.40 -5.65 13.11
N GLU A 274 -59.89 -5.44 11.88
CA GLU A 274 -61.28 -5.04 11.66
C GLU A 274 -62.26 -6.18 11.96
N GLN A 275 -61.92 -7.43 11.61
CA GLN A 275 -62.69 -8.61 12.05
C GLN A 275 -62.74 -8.71 13.57
N PHE A 276 -61.59 -8.56 14.24
CA PHE A 276 -61.51 -8.60 15.69
C PHE A 276 -62.32 -7.47 16.34
N ARG A 277 -62.33 -6.25 15.76
CA ARG A 277 -63.18 -5.14 16.21
C ARG A 277 -64.66 -5.47 16.11
N VAL A 278 -65.11 -6.02 14.97
CA VAL A 278 -66.51 -6.40 14.75
C VAL A 278 -66.93 -7.49 15.73
N GLU A 279 -66.08 -8.50 15.96
CA GLU A 279 -66.36 -9.61 16.88
C GLU A 279 -66.38 -9.15 18.34
N ARG A 280 -65.45 -8.26 18.72
CA ARG A 280 -65.45 -7.58 20.01
C ARG A 280 -66.72 -6.76 20.21
N GLN A 281 -67.16 -6.00 19.20
CA GLN A 281 -68.39 -5.19 19.29
C GLN A 281 -69.62 -6.08 19.47
N LYS A 282 -69.73 -7.20 18.73
CA LYS A 282 -70.81 -8.18 18.93
C LYS A 282 -70.82 -8.76 20.33
N THR A 283 -69.64 -9.07 20.87
CA THR A 283 -69.50 -9.60 22.24
C THR A 283 -69.92 -8.56 23.27
N LEU A 284 -69.46 -7.30 23.11
CA LEU A 284 -69.85 -6.19 23.98
C LEU A 284 -71.36 -5.92 23.92
N ASP A 285 -71.97 -5.91 22.73
CA ASP A 285 -73.41 -5.75 22.57
C ASP A 285 -74.18 -6.91 23.23
N GLY A 286 -73.65 -8.13 23.14
CA GLY A 286 -74.19 -9.31 23.83
C GLY A 286 -74.13 -9.19 25.35
N ILE A 287 -72.98 -8.74 25.89
CA ILE A 287 -72.79 -8.47 27.31
C ILE A 287 -73.72 -7.33 27.76
N MET A 288 -73.84 -6.24 27.00
CA MET A 288 -74.75 -5.15 27.33
C MET A 288 -76.21 -5.60 27.32
N ARG A 289 -76.62 -6.47 26.39
CA ARG A 289 -77.96 -7.08 26.42
C ARG A 289 -78.16 -7.93 27.66
N GLN A 290 -77.21 -8.78 28.02
CA GLN A 290 -77.27 -9.56 29.26
C GLN A 290 -77.36 -8.67 30.50
N PHE A 291 -76.57 -7.59 30.57
CA PHE A 291 -76.67 -6.62 31.65
C PHE A 291 -78.02 -5.90 31.66
N THR A 292 -78.56 -5.56 30.49
CA THR A 292 -79.88 -4.91 30.37
C THR A 292 -81.00 -5.86 30.80
N ASP A 293 -80.93 -7.14 30.43
CA ASP A 293 -81.87 -8.18 30.82
C ASP A 293 -81.77 -8.48 32.33
N GLN A 294 -80.55 -8.56 32.86
CA GLN A 294 -80.30 -8.68 34.30
C GLN A 294 -80.80 -7.45 35.06
N GLN A 295 -80.60 -6.25 34.52
CA GLN A 295 -81.09 -5.00 35.10
C GLN A 295 -82.62 -4.96 35.09
N SER A 296 -83.27 -5.39 34.01
CA SER A 296 -84.73 -5.50 33.94
C SER A 296 -85.28 -6.51 34.95
N ALA A 297 -84.61 -7.66 35.11
CA ALA A 297 -84.96 -8.65 36.13
C ALA A 297 -84.69 -8.13 37.56
N LEU A 298 -83.63 -7.36 37.74
CA LEU A 298 -83.32 -6.63 38.98
C LEU A 298 -84.34 -5.53 39.25
N ASP A 299 -84.86 -4.84 38.25
CA ASP A 299 -85.88 -3.80 38.37
C ASP A 299 -87.25 -4.40 38.69
N GLU A 300 -87.58 -5.57 38.13
CA GLU A 300 -88.77 -6.34 38.52
C GLU A 300 -88.64 -6.87 39.96
N PHE A 301 -87.45 -7.35 40.33
CA PHE A 301 -87.14 -7.78 41.69
C PHE A 301 -87.12 -6.59 42.66
N ALA A 302 -86.60 -5.44 42.25
CA ALA A 302 -86.58 -4.19 42.99
C ALA A 302 -87.99 -3.67 43.15
N SER A 303 -88.83 -3.67 42.12
CA SER A 303 -90.26 -3.33 42.20
C SER A 303 -91.05 -4.29 43.10
N SER A 304 -90.65 -5.57 43.17
CA SER A 304 -91.16 -6.55 44.14
C SER A 304 -90.68 -6.24 45.56
N CYS A 305 -89.41 -5.84 45.71
CA CYS A 305 -88.81 -5.40 46.96
C CYS A 305 -89.39 -4.06 47.43
N GLU A 306 -89.58 -3.04 46.60
CA GLU A 306 -90.20 -1.72 46.84
C GLU A 306 -91.65 -1.87 47.24
N ARG A 307 -92.42 -2.80 46.66
CA ARG A 307 -93.75 -3.14 47.21
C ARG A 307 -93.69 -3.70 48.64
N ARG A 308 -92.57 -4.33 49.02
CA ARG A 308 -92.27 -4.79 50.38
C ARG A 308 -91.56 -3.71 51.23
N LEU A 309 -90.87 -2.76 50.60
CA LEU A 309 -90.05 -1.67 51.17
C LEU A 309 -90.79 -0.33 51.27
N GLY A 310 -91.96 -0.16 50.65
CA GLY A 310 -92.91 0.92 50.94
C GLY A 310 -93.47 0.83 52.37
N LYS A 311 -93.18 -0.28 53.06
CA LYS A 311 -93.33 -0.43 54.53
C LYS A 311 -92.08 -0.02 55.32
N ALA A 312 -90.94 0.16 54.65
CA ALA A 312 -89.62 0.48 55.20
C ALA A 312 -89.02 1.78 54.58
N GLU A 313 -89.86 2.57 53.92
CA GLU A 313 -89.54 3.78 53.14
C GLU A 313 -89.18 5.01 54.00
N GLN A 314 -89.23 4.90 55.33
CA GLN A 314 -88.99 6.07 56.20
C GLN A 314 -87.52 6.33 56.55
N VAL A 315 -86.60 5.41 56.24
CA VAL A 315 -85.22 5.47 56.80
C VAL A 315 -84.15 5.89 55.78
N ALA A 316 -84.33 5.66 54.48
CA ALA A 316 -83.24 5.80 53.52
C ALA A 316 -83.16 7.16 52.80
N THR A 317 -83.96 8.14 53.21
CA THR A 317 -83.85 9.56 52.77
C THR A 317 -82.53 10.21 53.21
N LEU A 318 -81.70 9.51 54.00
CA LEU A 318 -80.41 9.97 54.51
C LEU A 318 -79.19 9.61 53.63
N LEU A 319 -79.33 8.71 52.64
CA LEU A 319 -78.21 8.21 51.83
C LEU A 319 -78.06 8.90 50.46
N ASP A 320 -78.84 9.93 50.21
CA ASP A 320 -78.80 10.80 49.02
C ASP A 320 -77.55 11.71 48.95
N ARG A 321 -76.55 11.45 49.80
CA ARG A 321 -75.34 12.27 49.92
C ARG A 321 -74.04 11.59 49.48
N ARG A 322 -74.07 10.37 48.90
CA ARG A 322 -72.84 9.56 48.77
C ARG A 322 -72.51 8.89 47.44
N LEU A 323 -73.24 9.12 46.34
CA LEU A 323 -72.99 8.35 45.08
C LEU A 323 -72.73 9.19 43.83
N GLN A 324 -72.18 10.40 43.97
CA GLN A 324 -71.34 10.96 42.90
C GLN A 324 -69.91 10.43 43.07
N ALA A 325 -69.55 9.36 42.36
CA ALA A 325 -68.18 9.02 41.94
C ALA A 325 -68.18 7.69 41.16
N ARG A 326 -67.91 7.74 39.86
CA ARG A 326 -67.19 6.67 39.15
C ARG A 326 -66.09 7.38 38.37
N ASP A 327 -64.93 7.44 38.98
CA ASP A 327 -63.75 8.09 38.44
C ASP A 327 -63.10 7.19 37.39
N PHE A 328 -62.80 7.76 36.21
CA PHE A 328 -61.79 7.20 35.31
C PHE A 328 -60.42 7.48 35.92
N VAL A 329 -59.53 6.48 35.93
CA VAL A 329 -58.13 6.64 36.36
C VAL A 329 -57.45 7.61 35.40
N THR A 330 -57.22 8.84 35.84
CA THR A 330 -56.37 9.82 35.14
C THR A 330 -54.89 9.47 35.38
N SER A 331 -53.96 10.02 34.59
CA SER A 331 -52.51 9.81 34.76
C SER A 331 -52.02 10.08 36.19
N ASP A 332 -52.69 11.00 36.89
CA ASP A 332 -52.36 11.40 38.26
C ASP A 332 -52.83 10.39 39.33
N GLN A 333 -53.64 9.41 38.93
CA GLN A 333 -54.17 8.34 39.79
C GLN A 333 -53.50 6.97 39.51
N PHE A 334 -52.67 6.86 38.47
CA PHE A 334 -51.89 5.64 38.21
C PHE A 334 -50.67 5.61 39.14
N ASP A 335 -50.74 4.77 40.17
CA ASP A 335 -49.61 4.49 41.05
C ASP A 335 -48.61 3.58 40.32
N ALA A 336 -47.73 4.23 39.55
CA ALA A 336 -46.67 3.55 38.80
C ALA A 336 -45.77 2.71 39.72
N ASP A 337 -45.48 3.20 40.92
CA ASP A 337 -44.61 2.52 41.89
C ASP A 337 -45.26 1.23 42.41
N ALA A 338 -46.58 1.22 42.64
CA ALA A 338 -47.32 0.02 42.98
C ALA A 338 -47.45 -0.96 41.81
N PHE A 339 -47.60 -0.47 40.59
CA PHE A 339 -47.61 -1.30 39.39
C PHE A 339 -46.25 -2.00 39.20
N TYR A 340 -45.14 -1.26 39.25
CA TYR A 340 -43.80 -1.82 39.08
C TYR A 340 -43.42 -2.82 40.17
N ARG A 341 -43.92 -2.66 41.40
CA ARG A 341 -43.77 -3.67 42.46
C ARG A 341 -44.41 -5.00 42.08
N ASN A 342 -45.67 -4.97 41.65
CA ASN A 342 -46.39 -6.18 41.25
C ASN A 342 -45.77 -6.79 39.99
N PHE A 343 -45.32 -5.95 39.06
CA PHE A 343 -44.61 -6.34 37.86
C PHE A 343 -43.29 -7.04 38.19
N GLU A 344 -42.46 -6.49 39.09
CA GLU A 344 -41.25 -7.17 39.54
C GLU A 344 -41.54 -8.49 40.27
N GLU A 345 -42.55 -8.55 41.13
CA GLU A 345 -42.91 -9.81 41.79
C GLU A 345 -43.31 -10.91 40.80
N GLU A 346 -44.06 -10.54 39.75
CA GLU A 346 -44.54 -11.46 38.73
C GLU A 346 -43.44 -11.88 37.73
N PHE A 347 -42.60 -10.93 37.28
CA PHE A 347 -41.63 -11.16 36.20
C PHE A 347 -40.19 -11.41 36.69
N ARG A 348 -39.75 -10.75 37.78
CA ARG A 348 -38.43 -10.99 38.39
C ARG A 348 -38.43 -12.29 39.20
N GLY A 349 -39.58 -12.66 39.75
CA GLY A 349 -39.82 -13.92 40.46
C GLY A 349 -39.72 -13.79 41.99
N SER A 350 -39.95 -14.93 42.66
CA SER A 350 -39.98 -15.00 44.11
C SER A 350 -38.64 -14.63 44.73
N ARG A 351 -38.67 -14.12 45.97
CA ARG A 351 -37.46 -13.77 46.72
C ARG A 351 -36.47 -14.93 46.76
N GLU A 352 -36.92 -16.16 46.96
CA GLU A 352 -36.06 -17.35 47.00
C GLU A 352 -35.29 -17.54 45.69
N SER A 353 -35.96 -17.35 44.55
CA SER A 353 -35.35 -17.42 43.22
C SER A 353 -34.32 -16.30 43.03
N VAL A 354 -34.64 -15.06 43.41
CA VAL A 354 -33.69 -13.94 43.33
C VAL A 354 -32.47 -14.20 44.21
N MET A 355 -32.66 -14.64 45.45
CA MET A 355 -31.57 -14.96 46.38
C MET A 355 -30.62 -16.04 45.82
N GLN A 356 -31.15 -17.06 45.14
CA GLN A 356 -30.33 -18.08 44.48
C GLN A 356 -29.47 -17.48 43.36
N ARG A 357 -30.05 -16.60 42.53
CA ARG A 357 -29.30 -15.91 41.48
C ARG A 357 -28.22 -14.98 42.03
N MET A 358 -28.46 -14.41 43.21
CA MET A 358 -27.50 -13.52 43.87
C MET A 358 -26.36 -14.27 44.58
N ALA A 359 -26.45 -15.59 44.76
CA ALA A 359 -25.56 -16.36 45.61
C ALA A 359 -24.09 -16.36 45.17
N ASP A 360 -23.80 -16.08 43.90
CA ASP A 360 -22.44 -16.10 43.34
C ASP A 360 -21.70 -14.75 43.51
N TYR A 361 -22.42 -13.65 43.73
CA TYR A 361 -21.82 -12.31 43.80
C TYR A 361 -20.80 -12.11 44.94
N PRO A 362 -20.90 -12.76 46.11
CA PRO A 362 -19.83 -12.72 47.10
C PRO A 362 -18.45 -13.08 46.53
N ALA A 363 -18.37 -14.05 45.60
CA ALA A 363 -17.11 -14.44 44.97
C ALA A 363 -16.57 -13.33 44.04
N VAL A 364 -17.45 -12.58 43.39
CA VAL A 364 -17.08 -11.47 42.50
C VAL A 364 -16.48 -10.29 43.28
N PHE A 365 -17.03 -10.01 44.46
CA PHE A 365 -16.56 -8.94 45.35
C PHE A 365 -15.44 -9.36 46.31
N GLU A 366 -15.01 -10.64 46.28
CA GLU A 366 -13.95 -11.15 47.14
C GLU A 366 -12.66 -10.30 47.13
N PRO A 367 -12.16 -9.79 45.97
CA PRO A 367 -10.96 -8.97 45.94
C PRO A 367 -11.02 -7.70 46.81
N VAL A 368 -12.22 -7.19 47.07
CA VAL A 368 -12.45 -5.96 47.84
C VAL A 368 -12.99 -6.23 49.25
N ARG A 369 -13.00 -7.50 49.71
CA ARG A 369 -13.53 -7.89 51.03
C ARG A 369 -12.97 -7.06 52.17
N THR A 370 -11.66 -6.91 52.26
CA THR A 370 -11.01 -6.17 53.35
C THR A 370 -11.38 -4.69 53.30
N VAL A 371 -11.29 -4.08 52.12
CA VAL A 371 -11.63 -2.66 51.91
C VAL A 371 -13.11 -2.40 52.19
N SER A 372 -13.98 -3.39 51.91
CA SER A 372 -15.43 -3.30 52.11
C SER A 372 -15.83 -2.98 53.56
N GLN A 373 -14.95 -3.32 54.53
CA GLN A 373 -15.21 -3.06 55.95
C GLN A 373 -15.10 -1.58 56.31
N GLU A 374 -14.29 -0.82 55.55
CA GLU A 374 -14.09 0.62 55.76
C GLU A 374 -14.92 1.45 54.77
N LYS A 375 -14.95 1.02 53.51
CA LYS A 375 -15.68 1.66 52.41
C LYS A 375 -16.70 0.66 51.87
N PRO A 376 -18.01 0.93 51.86
CA PRO A 376 -19.00 -0.08 51.50
C PRO A 376 -18.89 -0.52 50.03
N ILE A 377 -19.46 -1.69 49.74
CA ILE A 377 -20.03 -1.99 48.42
C ILE A 377 -21.36 -1.25 48.31
N VAL A 378 -21.60 -0.56 47.20
CA VAL A 378 -22.87 0.16 46.95
C VAL A 378 -23.67 -0.56 45.87
N ASP A 379 -24.85 -1.02 46.24
CA ASP A 379 -25.81 -1.60 45.30
C ASP A 379 -26.77 -0.51 44.81
N LEU A 380 -26.57 -0.05 43.58
CA LEU A 380 -27.39 0.99 42.95
C LEU A 380 -28.57 0.32 42.25
N GLY A 381 -29.79 0.75 42.54
CA GLY A 381 -31.01 0.04 42.11
C GLY A 381 -31.22 -1.25 42.92
N CYS A 382 -31.02 -1.19 44.24
CA CYS A 382 -30.99 -2.40 45.07
C CYS A 382 -32.34 -3.14 45.17
N GLY A 383 -33.45 -2.55 44.72
CA GLY A 383 -34.79 -3.12 44.80
C GLY A 383 -35.14 -3.55 46.23
N ARG A 384 -35.58 -4.80 46.39
CA ARG A 384 -35.93 -5.38 47.70
C ARG A 384 -34.70 -5.78 48.54
N GLY A 385 -33.48 -5.50 48.06
CA GLY A 385 -32.23 -5.65 48.81
C GLY A 385 -31.72 -7.09 48.93
N GLU A 386 -32.06 -8.01 48.03
CA GLU A 386 -31.56 -9.39 48.05
C GLU A 386 -30.03 -9.46 47.93
N LEU A 387 -29.41 -8.70 47.02
CA LEU A 387 -27.94 -8.67 46.93
C LEU A 387 -27.32 -8.08 48.21
N VAL A 388 -27.89 -7.00 48.73
CA VAL A 388 -27.47 -6.40 50.01
C VAL A 388 -27.53 -7.42 51.14
N GLU A 389 -28.58 -8.25 51.22
CA GLU A 389 -28.67 -9.32 52.20
C GLU A 389 -27.59 -10.39 52.00
N VAL A 390 -27.38 -10.85 50.77
CA VAL A 390 -26.38 -11.87 50.45
C VAL A 390 -24.96 -11.42 50.78
N LEU A 391 -24.58 -10.21 50.36
CA LEU A 391 -23.26 -9.66 50.62
C LEU A 391 -23.04 -9.40 52.12
N ARG A 392 -24.04 -8.84 52.81
CA ARG A 392 -23.95 -8.62 54.27
C ARG A 392 -23.81 -9.94 55.02
N SER A 393 -24.60 -10.95 54.67
CA SER A 393 -24.53 -12.28 55.28
C SER A 393 -23.19 -12.98 55.01
N SER A 394 -22.56 -12.62 53.88
CA SER A 394 -21.21 -13.07 53.51
C SER A 394 -20.09 -12.23 54.13
N GLY A 395 -20.42 -11.29 55.03
CA GLY A 395 -19.46 -10.51 55.81
C GLY A 395 -18.90 -9.28 55.11
N PHE A 396 -19.51 -8.79 54.03
CA PHE A 396 -19.11 -7.54 53.38
C PHE A 396 -19.79 -6.32 54.03
N GLY A 397 -19.10 -5.18 54.07
CA GLY A 397 -19.76 -3.89 54.29
C GLY A 397 -20.49 -3.48 53.01
N VAL A 398 -21.80 -3.32 53.08
CA VAL A 398 -22.65 -3.06 51.91
C VAL A 398 -23.77 -2.08 52.26
N ARG A 399 -24.17 -1.26 51.29
CA ARG A 399 -25.35 -0.37 51.33
C ARG A 399 -26.10 -0.45 50.01
N GLY A 400 -27.43 -0.29 50.06
CA GLY A 400 -28.26 -0.23 48.85
C GLY A 400 -28.93 1.14 48.68
N VAL A 401 -29.09 1.58 47.43
CA VAL A 401 -29.79 2.82 47.06
C VAL A 401 -30.84 2.47 46.01
N ASP A 402 -32.08 2.92 46.22
CA ASP A 402 -33.17 2.72 45.26
C ASP A 402 -34.15 3.89 45.27
N GLY A 403 -34.70 4.25 44.11
CA GLY A 403 -35.65 5.36 43.98
C GLY A 403 -37.03 5.01 44.51
N ASN A 404 -37.44 3.74 44.46
CA ASN A 404 -38.79 3.31 44.79
C ASN A 404 -38.95 3.16 46.33
N PRO A 405 -39.77 4.00 46.98
CA PRO A 405 -39.94 3.98 48.44
C PRO A 405 -40.48 2.64 48.96
N HIS A 406 -41.27 1.91 48.16
CA HIS A 406 -41.81 0.61 48.56
C HIS A 406 -40.75 -0.49 48.59
N MET A 407 -39.83 -0.48 47.61
CA MET A 407 -38.72 -1.43 47.56
C MET A 407 -37.77 -1.23 48.73
N VAL A 408 -37.40 0.03 48.98
CA VAL A 408 -36.58 0.44 50.13
C VAL A 408 -37.24 0.03 51.44
N ARG A 409 -38.55 0.27 51.60
CA ARG A 409 -39.30 -0.13 52.80
C ARG A 409 -39.24 -1.63 53.05
N THR A 410 -39.35 -2.44 52.00
CA THR A 410 -39.24 -3.91 52.11
C THR A 410 -37.87 -4.34 52.63
N GLY A 411 -36.80 -3.67 52.20
CA GLY A 411 -35.45 -3.92 52.71
C GLY A 411 -35.22 -3.39 54.13
N THR A 412 -35.70 -2.18 54.45
CA THR A 412 -35.54 -1.59 55.78
C THR A 412 -36.36 -2.32 56.85
N ASP A 413 -37.55 -2.82 56.53
CA ASP A 413 -38.37 -3.67 57.42
C ASP A 413 -37.64 -4.98 57.78
N ARG A 414 -36.73 -5.44 56.92
CA ARG A 414 -35.79 -6.57 57.16
C ARG A 414 -34.50 -6.15 57.87
N GLY A 415 -34.35 -4.89 58.24
CA GLY A 415 -33.16 -4.34 58.90
C GLY A 415 -31.94 -4.25 57.98
N LEU A 416 -32.13 -4.21 56.65
CA LEU A 416 -31.05 -4.03 55.70
C LEU A 416 -30.60 -2.57 55.62
N PRO A 417 -29.31 -2.31 55.34
CA PRO A 417 -28.77 -0.97 55.15
C PRO A 417 -29.10 -0.43 53.75
N VAL A 418 -30.39 -0.27 53.46
CA VAL A 418 -30.89 0.32 52.21
C VAL A 418 -31.46 1.71 52.47
N MET A 419 -31.34 2.60 51.49
CA MET A 419 -31.86 3.97 51.57
C MET A 419 -32.60 4.35 50.30
N GLN A 420 -33.60 5.21 50.46
CA GLN A 420 -34.28 5.84 49.33
C GLN A 420 -33.42 6.98 48.80
N GLY A 421 -33.22 7.00 47.49
CA GLY A 421 -32.51 8.09 46.82
C GLY A 421 -32.39 7.88 45.33
N ASP A 422 -32.21 8.98 44.61
CA ASP A 422 -31.79 8.93 43.21
C ASP A 422 -30.31 8.51 43.12
N ILE A 423 -29.99 7.65 42.15
CA ILE A 423 -28.64 7.10 42.02
C ILE A 423 -27.61 8.14 41.57
N PHE A 424 -28.01 9.12 40.74
CA PHE A 424 -27.12 10.20 40.32
C PHE A 424 -26.86 11.14 41.49
N GLU A 425 -27.91 11.59 42.19
CA GLU A 425 -27.77 12.44 43.36
C GLU A 425 -26.89 11.78 44.44
N TYR A 426 -27.09 10.48 44.68
CA TYR A 426 -26.24 9.72 45.60
C TYR A 426 -24.77 9.75 45.18
N LEU A 427 -24.49 9.41 43.92
CA LEU A 427 -23.11 9.31 43.43
C LEU A 427 -22.44 10.67 43.30
N GLU A 428 -23.15 11.73 42.92
CA GLU A 428 -22.63 13.10 42.82
C GLU A 428 -22.20 13.64 44.18
N ASN A 429 -23.00 13.37 45.22
CA ASN A 429 -22.72 13.76 46.60
C ASN A 429 -21.72 12.83 47.32
N ALA A 430 -21.42 11.66 46.75
CA ALA A 430 -20.41 10.78 47.31
C ALA A 430 -18.99 11.33 47.10
N GLU A 431 -18.13 11.18 48.11
CA GLU A 431 -16.72 11.54 48.00
C GLU A 431 -16.01 10.63 46.97
N PRO A 432 -15.00 11.13 46.25
CA PRO A 432 -14.16 10.27 45.41
C PRO A 432 -13.51 9.14 46.21
N GLU A 433 -13.33 7.97 45.59
CA GLU A 433 -12.68 6.80 46.20
C GLU A 433 -13.29 6.37 47.55
N SER A 434 -14.61 6.52 47.71
CA SER A 434 -15.35 6.22 48.94
C SER A 434 -16.10 4.88 48.95
N ALA A 435 -16.13 4.15 47.82
CA ALA A 435 -16.75 2.83 47.72
C ALA A 435 -15.72 1.74 47.33
N ALA A 436 -15.76 0.59 47.99
CA ALA A 436 -14.91 -0.55 47.64
C ALA A 436 -15.43 -1.29 46.39
N GLY A 437 -16.74 -1.29 46.18
CA GLY A 437 -17.37 -1.87 45.01
C GLY A 437 -18.70 -1.20 44.69
N ILE A 438 -19.17 -1.34 43.45
CA ILE A 438 -20.48 -0.86 43.00
C ILE A 438 -21.15 -1.97 42.19
N SER A 439 -22.44 -2.22 42.40
CA SER A 439 -23.27 -3.07 41.54
C SER A 439 -24.36 -2.28 40.82
N LEU A 440 -24.60 -2.66 39.57
CA LEU A 440 -25.66 -2.21 38.67
C LEU A 440 -26.33 -3.46 38.08
N ILE A 441 -27.21 -4.11 38.83
CA ILE A 441 -27.87 -5.35 38.43
C ILE A 441 -29.28 -5.03 37.92
N HIS A 442 -29.48 -5.19 36.61
CA HIS A 442 -30.71 -4.82 35.91
C HIS A 442 -31.06 -3.33 36.11
N VAL A 443 -30.08 -2.48 35.80
CA VAL A 443 -30.15 -1.02 36.00
C VAL A 443 -29.70 -0.27 34.75
N ALA A 444 -28.64 -0.73 34.08
CA ALA A 444 -28.03 -0.03 32.96
C ALA A 444 -28.99 0.13 31.75
N GLU A 445 -29.89 -0.83 31.55
CA GLU A 445 -30.86 -0.88 30.44
C GLU A 445 -31.96 0.18 30.51
N HIS A 446 -32.13 0.83 31.67
CA HIS A 446 -33.12 1.90 31.88
C HIS A 446 -32.59 3.29 31.48
N PHE A 447 -31.32 3.40 31.06
CA PHE A 447 -30.70 4.68 30.75
C PHE A 447 -30.36 4.84 29.27
N PRO A 448 -30.61 6.02 28.68
CA PRO A 448 -30.05 6.36 27.39
C PRO A 448 -28.52 6.47 27.48
N PHE A 449 -27.86 6.47 26.31
CA PHE A 449 -26.39 6.38 26.23
C PHE A 449 -25.67 7.49 27.01
N GLU A 450 -26.15 8.72 26.95
CA GLU A 450 -25.56 9.88 27.63
C GLU A 450 -25.63 9.74 29.15
N GLU A 451 -26.78 9.33 29.68
CA GLU A 451 -27.01 9.11 31.11
C GLU A 451 -26.22 7.90 31.62
N LEU A 452 -26.18 6.81 30.87
CA LEU A 452 -25.37 5.64 31.20
C LEU A 452 -23.87 6.00 31.25
N THR A 453 -23.39 6.78 30.28
CA THR A 453 -21.99 7.25 30.26
C THR A 453 -21.69 8.12 31.48
N HIS A 454 -22.62 9.01 31.85
CA HIS A 454 -22.48 9.84 33.04
C HIS A 454 -22.46 9.00 34.32
N LEU A 455 -23.41 8.06 34.47
CA LEU A 455 -23.51 7.13 35.59
C LEU A 455 -22.22 6.34 35.79
N LEU A 456 -21.70 5.74 34.72
CA LEU A 456 -20.46 4.96 34.77
C LEU A 456 -19.23 5.83 35.09
N GLY A 457 -19.20 7.08 34.62
CA GLY A 457 -18.16 8.05 34.99
C GLY A 457 -18.20 8.41 36.48
N LEU A 458 -19.40 8.61 37.04
CA LEU A 458 -19.58 8.81 38.48
C LEU A 458 -19.17 7.57 39.29
N CYS A 459 -19.53 6.38 38.82
CA CYS A 459 -19.09 5.12 39.44
C CYS A 459 -17.55 5.04 39.48
N PHE A 460 -16.88 5.37 38.37
CA PHE A 460 -15.41 5.40 38.31
C PHE A 460 -14.82 6.39 39.32
N ARG A 461 -15.41 7.58 39.47
CA ARG A 461 -14.95 8.57 40.46
C ARG A 461 -15.06 8.05 41.89
N VAL A 462 -16.21 7.48 42.23
CA VAL A 462 -16.56 7.05 43.60
C VAL A 462 -15.84 5.76 44.02
N LEU A 463 -15.55 4.86 43.07
CA LEU A 463 -14.81 3.63 43.36
C LEU A 463 -13.39 3.91 43.85
N ASP A 464 -12.97 3.15 44.85
CA ASP A 464 -11.58 3.11 45.31
C ASP A 464 -10.65 2.57 44.22
N LYS A 465 -9.35 2.83 44.33
CA LYS A 465 -8.36 2.21 43.45
C LYS A 465 -8.36 0.69 43.67
N GLY A 466 -8.45 -0.08 42.58
CA GLY A 466 -8.68 -1.53 42.66
C GLY A 466 -10.12 -1.92 43.03
N GLY A 467 -11.03 -0.94 43.15
CA GLY A 467 -12.45 -1.16 43.39
C GLY A 467 -13.13 -1.85 42.21
N VAL A 468 -14.19 -2.60 42.51
CA VAL A 468 -14.88 -3.46 41.54
C VAL A 468 -16.25 -2.90 41.19
N LEU A 469 -16.48 -2.68 39.89
CA LEU A 469 -17.80 -2.45 39.31
C LEU A 469 -18.35 -3.76 38.75
N VAL A 470 -19.59 -4.08 39.11
CA VAL A 470 -20.33 -5.22 38.57
C VAL A 470 -21.57 -4.70 37.85
N LEU A 471 -21.75 -5.08 36.59
CA LEU A 471 -22.89 -4.69 35.76
C LEU A 471 -23.51 -5.96 35.18
N GLU A 472 -24.75 -6.27 35.57
CA GLU A 472 -25.55 -7.35 34.98
C GLU A 472 -26.76 -6.73 34.29
N THR A 473 -27.06 -7.17 33.08
CA THR A 473 -28.19 -6.67 32.27
C THR A 473 -28.65 -7.75 31.29
N PRO A 474 -29.90 -7.71 30.79
CA PRO A 474 -30.40 -8.65 29.80
C PRO A 474 -29.49 -8.75 28.57
N ASN A 475 -29.31 -9.97 28.06
CA ASN A 475 -28.39 -10.27 26.97
C ASN A 475 -29.09 -10.26 25.60
N PRO A 476 -28.91 -9.22 24.76
CA PRO A 476 -29.48 -9.19 23.41
C PRO A 476 -28.79 -10.12 22.41
N ASP A 477 -27.74 -10.85 22.80
CA ASP A 477 -27.18 -11.93 21.97
C ASP A 477 -28.10 -13.17 22.00
N ASN A 478 -28.95 -13.30 23.01
CA ASN A 478 -30.06 -14.24 23.01
C ASN A 478 -31.25 -13.61 22.28
N ILE A 479 -31.68 -14.20 21.15
CA ILE A 479 -32.76 -13.65 20.30
C ILE A 479 -34.09 -13.58 21.05
N VAL A 480 -34.39 -14.55 21.93
CA VAL A 480 -35.64 -14.54 22.70
C VAL A 480 -35.62 -13.39 23.70
N MET A 481 -34.48 -13.21 24.39
CA MET A 481 -34.32 -12.10 25.31
C MET A 481 -34.39 -10.76 24.58
N GLY A 482 -33.47 -10.51 23.64
CA GLY A 482 -33.36 -9.21 22.96
C GLY A 482 -34.52 -8.87 22.03
N GLY A 483 -35.20 -9.87 21.47
CA GLY A 483 -36.29 -9.67 20.50
C GLY A 483 -37.69 -9.62 21.11
N ALA A 484 -37.89 -10.14 22.32
CA ALA A 484 -39.21 -10.22 22.94
C ALA A 484 -39.20 -9.85 24.43
N TRP A 485 -38.44 -10.56 25.26
CA TRP A 485 -38.56 -10.41 26.72
C TRP A 485 -38.03 -9.08 27.22
N PHE A 486 -37.00 -8.53 26.56
CA PHE A 486 -36.48 -7.20 26.86
C PHE A 486 -37.59 -6.12 26.81
N TYR A 487 -38.55 -6.22 25.89
CA TYR A 487 -39.62 -5.24 25.73
C TYR A 487 -40.85 -5.53 26.61
N THR A 488 -40.78 -6.53 27.47
CA THR A 488 -41.85 -6.81 28.45
C THR A 488 -41.88 -5.74 29.53
N ASP A 489 -40.70 -5.26 29.94
CA ASP A 489 -40.58 -4.09 30.79
C ASP A 489 -40.64 -2.81 29.95
N PHE A 490 -41.66 -1.98 30.20
CA PHE A 490 -41.87 -0.73 29.47
C PHE A 490 -40.85 0.36 29.81
N SER A 491 -40.09 0.20 30.89
CA SER A 491 -39.08 1.16 31.32
C SER A 491 -37.69 0.93 30.70
N HIS A 492 -37.49 -0.20 30.02
CA HIS A 492 -36.25 -0.46 29.28
C HIS A 492 -36.11 0.46 28.07
N VAL A 493 -34.90 0.98 27.85
CA VAL A 493 -34.62 1.93 26.77
C VAL A 493 -33.99 1.21 25.57
N HIS A 494 -32.83 0.57 25.76
CA HIS A 494 -32.07 -0.06 24.67
C HIS A 494 -31.44 -1.39 25.10
N PRO A 495 -31.52 -2.45 24.27
CA PRO A 495 -30.77 -3.67 24.54
C PRO A 495 -29.26 -3.41 24.47
N LEU A 496 -28.54 -3.72 25.54
CA LEU A 496 -27.12 -3.42 25.67
C LEU A 496 -26.27 -4.63 25.27
N ARG A 497 -25.47 -4.52 24.21
CA ARG A 497 -24.53 -5.58 23.82
C ARG A 497 -23.31 -5.55 24.75
N SER A 498 -22.90 -6.69 25.26
CA SER A 498 -21.74 -6.81 26.17
C SER A 498 -20.45 -6.20 25.61
N CYS A 499 -20.19 -6.32 24.31
CA CYS A 499 -19.03 -5.72 23.65
C CYS A 499 -19.05 -4.19 23.65
N ALA A 500 -20.22 -3.57 23.49
CA ALA A 500 -20.37 -2.11 23.49
C ALA A 500 -20.18 -1.54 24.90
N VAL A 501 -20.80 -2.16 25.91
CA VAL A 501 -20.64 -1.75 27.31
C VAL A 501 -19.20 -1.96 27.78
N SER A 502 -18.55 -3.06 27.38
CA SER A 502 -17.14 -3.31 27.69
C SER A 502 -16.22 -2.23 27.10
N ASN A 503 -16.50 -1.79 25.87
CA ASN A 503 -15.74 -0.73 25.22
C ASN A 503 -15.92 0.61 25.95
N LEU A 504 -17.15 0.95 26.35
CA LEU A 504 -17.43 2.17 27.12
C LEU A 504 -16.71 2.15 28.49
N LEU A 505 -16.78 1.04 29.22
CA LEU A 505 -16.07 0.88 30.49
C LEU A 505 -14.55 1.02 30.32
N SER A 506 -14.00 0.40 29.27
CA SER A 506 -12.56 0.53 28.96
C SER A 506 -12.18 1.98 28.63
N PHE A 507 -13.03 2.68 27.87
CA PHE A 507 -12.84 4.10 27.54
C PHE A 507 -12.83 5.00 28.79
N LEU A 508 -13.65 4.67 29.80
CA LEU A 508 -13.70 5.37 31.08
C LEU A 508 -12.51 5.03 32.01
N GLY A 509 -11.67 4.05 31.64
CA GLY A 509 -10.45 3.68 32.35
C GLY A 509 -10.57 2.44 33.24
N PHE A 510 -11.63 1.65 33.12
CA PHE A 510 -11.73 0.36 33.78
C PHE A 510 -10.92 -0.72 33.04
N ASP A 511 -10.36 -1.66 33.81
CA ASP A 511 -9.91 -2.95 33.29
C ASP A 511 -11.09 -3.93 33.30
N VAL A 512 -11.55 -4.34 32.12
CA VAL A 512 -12.80 -5.08 31.93
C VAL A 512 -12.52 -6.56 31.71
N GLN A 513 -13.07 -7.40 32.58
CA GLN A 513 -12.97 -8.85 32.43
C GLN A 513 -13.89 -9.37 31.32
N LYS A 514 -13.65 -10.60 30.87
CA LYS A 514 -14.50 -11.25 29.87
C LYS A 514 -15.94 -11.36 30.40
N PRO A 515 -16.97 -11.01 29.58
CA PRO A 515 -18.35 -11.16 29.99
C PRO A 515 -18.68 -12.60 30.37
N THR A 516 -19.42 -12.77 31.47
CA THR A 516 -19.93 -14.07 31.93
C THR A 516 -21.41 -14.14 31.60
N LEU A 517 -21.83 -15.17 30.88
CA LEU A 517 -23.24 -15.41 30.60
C LEU A 517 -23.92 -15.95 31.87
N ARG A 518 -25.11 -15.45 32.17
CA ARG A 518 -25.92 -15.79 33.34
C ARG A 518 -27.28 -16.29 32.88
N GLN A 519 -27.95 -17.06 33.73
CA GLN A 519 -29.28 -17.63 33.47
C GLN A 519 -29.36 -18.36 32.11
N PRO A 520 -28.74 -19.55 31.97
CA PRO A 520 -28.86 -20.36 30.77
C PRO A 520 -30.32 -20.50 30.34
N TYR A 521 -30.65 -20.22 29.07
CA TYR A 521 -32.04 -20.33 28.61
C TYR A 521 -32.63 -21.75 28.80
N GLN A 522 -31.77 -22.77 28.83
CA GLN A 522 -32.13 -24.15 29.11
C GLN A 522 -32.82 -24.34 30.47
N ASP A 523 -32.55 -23.47 31.46
CA ASP A 523 -33.24 -23.52 32.76
C ASP A 523 -34.73 -23.16 32.63
N VAL A 524 -35.12 -22.47 31.55
CA VAL A 524 -36.52 -22.10 31.28
C VAL A 524 -37.21 -23.09 30.35
N VAL A 525 -36.54 -23.51 29.26
CA VAL A 525 -37.16 -24.39 28.24
C VAL A 525 -36.89 -25.88 28.44
N GLY A 526 -36.03 -26.24 29.41
CA GLY A 526 -35.57 -27.60 29.62
C GLY A 526 -34.42 -28.00 28.68
N GLU A 527 -33.98 -29.25 28.80
CA GLU A 527 -32.96 -29.81 27.90
C GLU A 527 -33.48 -29.84 26.46
N VAL A 528 -32.65 -29.35 25.54
CA VAL A 528 -32.90 -29.42 24.11
C VAL A 528 -32.04 -30.54 23.53
N ASP A 529 -32.67 -31.52 22.88
CA ASP A 529 -31.97 -32.64 22.27
C ASP A 529 -31.19 -32.20 21.03
N SER A 530 -29.87 -32.40 21.05
CA SER A 530 -28.96 -32.20 19.90
C SER A 530 -29.10 -30.85 19.17
N PRO A 531 -28.98 -29.70 19.87
CA PRO A 531 -29.14 -28.40 19.25
C PRO A 531 -28.04 -28.14 18.22
N SER A 532 -28.41 -27.52 17.11
CA SER A 532 -27.48 -27.00 16.10
C SER A 532 -26.57 -25.91 16.69
N GLU A 533 -25.43 -25.65 16.03
CA GLU A 533 -24.53 -24.57 16.44
C GLU A 533 -25.19 -23.19 16.37
N LEU A 534 -26.18 -23.02 15.48
CA LEU A 534 -26.95 -21.77 15.39
C LEU A 534 -27.88 -21.61 16.59
N GLU A 535 -28.57 -22.66 17.01
CA GLU A 535 -29.42 -22.66 18.20
C GLU A 535 -28.61 -22.41 19.47
N LYS A 536 -27.47 -23.08 19.62
CA LYS A 536 -26.54 -22.84 20.73
C LYS A 536 -26.09 -21.37 20.79
N LYS A 537 -25.78 -20.79 19.63
CA LYS A 537 -25.22 -19.44 19.53
C LYS A 537 -26.24 -18.32 19.76
N TRP A 538 -27.50 -18.51 19.38
CA TRP A 538 -28.48 -17.41 19.36
C TRP A 538 -29.71 -17.62 20.24
N PHE A 539 -29.99 -18.87 20.65
CA PHE A 539 -31.20 -19.19 21.43
C PHE A 539 -30.85 -19.76 22.81
N LEU A 540 -29.83 -20.60 22.91
CA LEU A 540 -29.46 -21.28 24.16
C LEU A 540 -28.31 -20.57 24.92
N THR A 541 -28.02 -19.32 24.58
CA THR A 541 -27.06 -18.51 25.35
C THR A 541 -27.70 -18.07 26.67
N GLY A 542 -26.89 -17.52 27.58
CA GLY A 542 -27.41 -16.91 28.80
C GLY A 542 -28.39 -15.79 28.48
N LEU A 543 -29.48 -15.75 29.24
CA LEU A 543 -30.50 -14.71 29.16
C LEU A 543 -29.99 -13.35 29.63
N ASP A 544 -29.02 -13.36 30.54
CA ASP A 544 -28.32 -12.17 31.01
C ASP A 544 -26.81 -12.32 30.75
N TYR A 545 -26.09 -11.21 30.82
CA TYR A 545 -24.63 -11.25 30.98
C TYR A 545 -24.21 -10.34 32.12
N CYS A 546 -23.12 -10.73 32.77
CA CYS A 546 -22.46 -9.95 33.81
C CYS A 546 -21.07 -9.52 33.34
N LEU A 547 -20.78 -8.23 33.52
CA LEU A 547 -19.47 -7.63 33.35
C LEU A 547 -18.88 -7.32 34.72
N VAL A 548 -17.61 -7.65 34.88
CA VAL A 548 -16.81 -7.28 36.05
C VAL A 548 -15.71 -6.37 35.56
N ALA A 549 -15.63 -5.17 36.11
CA ALA A 549 -14.71 -4.13 35.71
C ALA A 549 -13.98 -3.58 36.93
N VAL A 550 -12.65 -3.50 36.87
CA VAL A 550 -11.82 -3.06 37.99
C VAL A 550 -11.31 -1.66 37.68
N LYS A 551 -11.43 -0.74 38.64
CA LYS A 551 -10.80 0.58 38.51
C LYS A 551 -9.29 0.40 38.63
N ALA A 552 -8.58 0.61 37.52
CA ALA A 552 -7.12 0.50 37.51
C ALA A 552 -6.52 1.43 38.57
N GLY A 553 -5.67 0.88 39.44
CA GLY A 553 -4.80 1.71 40.27
C GLY A 553 -3.86 2.47 39.36
N GLN A 554 -3.74 3.79 39.54
CA GLN A 554 -2.60 4.51 38.96
C GLN A 554 -1.32 4.05 39.67
N ASP A 555 -0.78 2.91 39.26
CA ASP A 555 0.58 2.49 39.57
C ASP A 555 1.47 2.83 38.37
N GLN A 556 2.15 3.97 38.53
CA GLN A 556 3.39 4.45 37.89
C GLN A 556 3.42 4.81 36.40
#